data_AF-A0A2Z6NDJ5-F1
#
_entry.id   AF-A0A2Z6NDJ5-F1
#
_cell.length_a   1.000
_cell.length_b   1.000
_cell.length_c   1.000
_cell.angle_alpha   90.00
_cell.angle_beta   90.00
_cell.angle_gamma   90.00
#
_symmetry.space_group_name_H-M   'P 1'
#
loop_
_entity.id
_entity.type
_entity.pdbx_description
1 polymer ?
#
loop_
_entity_poly.entity_id
_entity_poly.type
_entity_poly.pdbx_seq_one_letter_code
_entity_poly.pdbx_strand_id
1 'polypeptide(L)'
;MKFNRPILDGNFITVQLHGNLARAVWIEANIPAVVEESLIECLKSNVDLVACSPEKMPDIDPSVACHRLNVNPDIKYEALR
;
A
#
# COMPACT_ATOMS: atom_id res chain seq x y z
N MET A 1 17.89 -17.33 3.23
CA MET A 1 17.81 -16.44 2.05
C MET A 1 17.31 -15.08 2.55
N LYS A 2 18.09 -14.00 2.43
CA LYS A 2 17.65 -12.66 2.86
C LYS A 2 16.84 -12.05 1.71
N PHE A 3 15.54 -11.87 1.91
CA PHE A 3 14.72 -11.09 1.00
C PHE A 3 15.00 -9.61 1.25
N ASN A 4 15.78 -9.00 0.37
CA ASN A 4 15.95 -7.56 0.40
C ASN A 4 14.64 -6.93 -0.04
N ARG A 5 14.11 -6.01 0.78
CA ARG A 5 12.95 -5.20 0.39
C ARG A 5 13.31 -4.47 -0.91
N PRO A 6 12.48 -4.55 -1.97
CA PRO A 6 12.67 -3.70 -3.13
C PRO A 6 12.60 -2.24 -2.68
N ILE A 7 13.66 -1.49 -2.96
CA ILE A 7 13.62 -0.04 -2.80
C ILE A 7 12.73 0.44 -3.95
N LEU A 8 11.63 1.13 -3.61
CA LEU A 8 10.81 1.83 -4.59
C LEU A 8 11.61 3.06 -5.05
N ASP A 9 12.50 2.85 -6.00
CA ASP A 9 13.23 3.91 -6.69
C ASP A 9 12.44 4.27 -7.96
N GLY A 10 11.59 5.30 -7.85
CA GLY A 10 10.67 5.69 -8.90
C GLY A 10 9.95 7.00 -8.59
N ASN A 11 9.49 7.68 -9.64
CA ASN A 11 8.59 8.82 -9.49
C ASN A 11 7.16 8.29 -9.33
N PHE A 12 6.45 8.74 -8.30
CA PHE A 12 5.08 8.33 -8.02
C PHE A 12 4.16 9.53 -7.90
N ILE A 13 2.91 9.37 -8.31
CA ILE A 13 1.81 10.26 -7.99
C ILE A 13 1.05 9.74 -6.78
N THR A 14 0.55 10.66 -5.95
CA THR A 14 -0.27 10.31 -4.78
C THR A 14 -1.74 10.49 -5.12
N VAL A 15 -2.54 9.44 -4.94
CA VAL A 15 -3.98 9.44 -5.21
C VAL A 15 -4.75 9.19 -3.92
N GLN A 16 -5.66 10.09 -3.57
CA GLN A 16 -6.55 9.92 -2.42
C GLN A 16 -7.78 9.09 -2.81
N LEU A 17 -8.05 8.01 -2.08
CA LEU A 17 -9.19 7.13 -2.37
C LEU A 17 -10.45 7.50 -1.58
N HIS A 18 -10.32 8.00 -0.35
CA HIS A 18 -11.45 8.28 0.54
C HIS A 18 -11.50 9.73 1.04
N GLY A 19 -10.93 10.67 0.28
CA GLY A 19 -10.78 12.07 0.70
C GLY A 19 -9.92 12.24 1.97
N ASN A 20 -9.10 11.24 2.30
CA ASN A 20 -8.23 11.21 3.46
C ASN A 20 -6.81 10.83 3.01
N LEU A 21 -5.83 11.69 3.33
CA LEU A 21 -4.42 11.47 2.99
C LEU A 21 -3.81 10.22 3.65
N ALA A 22 -4.35 9.78 4.80
CA ALA A 22 -3.95 8.52 5.42
C ALA A 22 -4.45 7.27 4.67
N ARG A 23 -5.34 7.46 3.68
CA ARG A 23 -5.85 6.41 2.76
C ARG A 23 -5.53 6.80 1.31
N ALA A 24 -4.25 7.10 1.08
CA ALA A 24 -3.72 7.37 -0.24
C ALA A 24 -2.92 6.17 -0.77
N VAL A 25 -2.87 6.06 -2.10
CA VAL A 25 -2.04 5.10 -2.83
C VAL A 25 -1.03 5.83 -3.69
N TRP A 26 0.11 5.19 -3.92
CA TRP A 26 1.14 5.68 -4.82
C TRP A 26 1.07 4.90 -6.12
N ILE A 27 0.95 5.63 -7.22
CA ILE A 27 0.93 5.07 -8.58
C ILE A 27 2.18 5.57 -9.28
N GLU A 28 2.86 4.70 -10.04
CA GLU A 28 4.05 5.10 -10.80
C GLU A 28 3.70 6.19 -11.82
N ALA A 29 4.47 7.27 -11.84
CA ALA A 29 4.21 8.45 -12.67
C ALA A 29 4.53 8.24 -14.16
N ASN A 30 5.09 7.09 -14.53
CA ASN A 30 5.54 6.79 -15.89
C ASN A 30 4.72 5.69 -16.58
N ILE A 31 3.43 5.58 -16.23
CA ILE A 31 2.50 4.68 -16.93
C ILE A 31 1.70 5.46 -17.99
N PRO A 32 1.18 4.80 -19.04
CA PRO A 32 0.35 5.48 -20.04
C PRO A 32 -0.89 6.12 -19.42
N ALA A 33 -1.25 7.33 -19.83
CA ALA A 33 -2.35 8.11 -19.23
C ALA A 33 -3.69 7.34 -19.17
N VAL A 34 -4.03 6.59 -20.23
CA VAL A 34 -5.26 5.76 -20.25
C VAL A 34 -5.25 4.69 -19.15
N VAL A 35 -4.08 4.12 -18.88
CA VAL A 35 -3.90 3.11 -17.81
C VAL A 35 -3.97 3.78 -16.45
N GLU A 36 -3.35 4.96 -16.29
CA GLU A 36 -3.42 5.74 -15.06
C GLU A 36 -4.87 6.10 -14.70
N GLU A 37 -5.62 6.66 -15.64
CA GLU A 37 -7.01 7.06 -15.45
C GLU A 37 -7.89 5.86 -15.08
N SER A 38 -7.77 4.76 -15.83
CA SER A 38 -8.52 3.53 -15.58
C SER A 38 -8.18 2.91 -14.22
N LEU A 39 -6.90 2.95 -13.83
CA LEU A 39 -6.44 2.45 -12.53
C LEU A 39 -6.99 3.30 -11.39
N ILE A 40 -6.93 4.63 -11.52
CA ILE A 40 -7.47 5.55 -10.52
C ILE A 40 -8.98 5.35 -10.34
N GLU A 41 -9.73 5.21 -11.43
CA GLU A 41 -11.17 4.97 -11.40
C GLU A 41 -11.50 3.64 -10.73
N CYS A 42 -10.77 2.58 -11.08
CA CYS A 42 -10.91 1.26 -10.47
C CYS A 42 -10.67 1.33 -8.95
N LEU A 43 -9.58 1.96 -8.51
CA LEU A 43 -9.23 2.05 -7.10
C LEU A 43 -10.25 2.88 -6.30
N LYS A 44 -10.76 3.98 -6.87
CA LYS A 44 -11.80 4.80 -6.23
C LYS A 44 -13.13 4.05 -6.11
N SER A 45 -13.51 3.30 -7.15
CA SER A 45 -14.75 2.52 -7.17
C SER A 45 -14.73 1.32 -6.22
N ASN A 46 -13.53 0.84 -5.86
CA ASN A 46 -13.31 -0.33 -5.02
C ASN A 46 -12.63 0.02 -3.68
N VAL A 47 -12.81 1.25 -3.18
CA VAL A 47 -12.14 1.74 -1.97
C VAL A 47 -12.38 0.84 -0.74
N ASP A 48 -13.53 0.17 -0.67
CA ASP A 48 -13.88 -0.74 0.42
C ASP A 48 -13.25 -2.15 0.28
N LEU A 49 -12.78 -2.51 -0.93
CA LEU A 49 -12.08 -3.78 -1.19
C LEU A 49 -10.58 -3.69 -0.90
N VAL A 50 -10.02 -2.47 -0.90
CA VAL A 50 -8.59 -2.26 -0.65
C VAL A 50 -8.37 -2.08 0.86
N ALA A 51 -7.88 -3.13 1.51
CA ALA A 51 -7.42 -3.04 2.89
C ALA A 51 -6.06 -2.31 2.94
N CYS A 52 -6.11 -1.00 3.16
CA CYS A 52 -4.90 -0.17 3.35
C CYS A 52 -4.15 -0.47 4.67
N SER A 53 -4.65 -1.40 5.49
CA SER A 53 -3.99 -1.84 6.70
C SER A 53 -4.34 -3.30 7.03
N PRO A 54 -3.43 -4.06 7.69
CA PRO A 54 -3.66 -5.47 8.02
C PRO A 54 -4.91 -5.70 8.87
N GLU A 55 -5.29 -4.75 9.72
CA GLU A 55 -6.46 -4.85 10.61
C GLU A 55 -7.78 -4.85 9.84
N LYS A 56 -7.76 -4.42 8.57
CA LYS A 56 -8.92 -4.45 7.66
C LYS A 56 -9.00 -5.70 6.80
N MET A 57 -8.14 -6.70 7.05
CA MET A 57 -8.17 -8.02 6.42
C MET A 57 -8.67 -9.06 7.43
N PRO A 58 -9.98 -9.08 7.77
CA PRO A 58 -10.52 -10.17 8.57
C PRO A 58 -10.28 -11.48 7.82
N ASP A 59 -9.96 -12.54 8.54
CA ASP A 59 -9.64 -13.88 8.00
C ASP A 59 -8.21 -14.10 7.50
N ILE A 60 -7.36 -13.07 7.44
CA ILE A 60 -5.91 -13.27 7.24
C ILE A 60 -5.24 -13.27 8.61
N ASP A 61 -4.63 -14.39 8.99
CA ASP A 61 -3.80 -14.48 10.19
C ASP A 61 -2.59 -13.52 10.03
N PRO A 62 -2.46 -12.48 10.87
CA PRO A 62 -1.34 -11.55 10.78
C PRO A 62 0.03 -12.24 10.94
N SER A 63 0.07 -13.44 11.55
CA SER A 63 1.26 -14.26 11.72
C SER A 63 1.77 -14.86 10.41
N VAL A 64 0.90 -15.04 9.40
CA VAL A 64 1.26 -15.58 8.08
C VAL A 64 1.66 -14.51 7.07
N ALA A 65 1.54 -13.23 7.44
CA ALA A 65 1.96 -12.13 6.57
C ALA A 65 3.48 -12.14 6.39
N CYS A 66 3.95 -12.61 5.23
CA CYS A 66 5.38 -12.70 4.90
C CYS A 66 6.11 -11.35 4.92
N HIS A 67 5.39 -10.24 4.76
CA HIS A 67 5.96 -8.89 4.73
C HIS A 67 5.01 -7.90 5.41
N ARG A 68 5.41 -7.32 6.56
CA ARG A 68 4.65 -6.26 7.24
C ARG A 68 4.93 -4.92 6.55
N LEU A 69 3.93 -4.34 5.87
CA LEU A 69 4.05 -3.00 5.30
C LEU A 69 4.07 -1.98 6.44
N ASN A 70 5.14 -1.19 6.56
CA ASN A 70 5.30 -0.24 7.65
C ASN A 70 4.59 1.07 7.28
N VAL A 71 3.40 1.31 7.84
CA VAL A 71 2.59 2.50 7.53
C VAL A 71 2.82 3.65 8.54
N ASN A 72 3.65 3.47 9.58
CA ASN A 72 3.94 4.52 10.57
C ASN A 72 5.40 4.45 11.10
N PRO A 73 6.19 5.54 11.00
CA PRO A 73 7.58 5.61 11.47
C PRO A 73 7.78 5.66 13.00
N ASP A 74 6.76 5.87 13.83
CA ASP A 74 6.91 5.94 15.30
C ASP A 74 6.84 4.58 16.01
N ILE A 75 6.63 3.49 15.27
CA ILE A 75 6.51 2.14 15.81
C ILE A 75 7.89 1.46 15.75
N LYS A 76 8.56 1.35 16.90
CA LYS A 76 9.84 0.62 17.04
C LYS A 76 9.64 -0.89 16.84
N TYR A 77 10.49 -1.49 16.02
CA TYR A 77 10.64 -2.94 15.95
C TYR A 77 11.61 -3.43 17.03
N GLU A 78 11.16 -4.34 17.90
CA GLU A 78 12.03 -5.27 18.62
C GLU A 78 11.72 -6.67 18.05
N ALA A 79 12.41 -7.04 16.97
CA ALA A 79 12.60 -8.46 16.70
C ALA A 79 13.71 -8.92 17.65
N LEU A 80 13.35 -9.26 18.89
CA LEU A 80 14.19 -10.02 19.79
C LEU A 80 14.43 -11.41 19.18
N ARG A 81 15.46 -11.53 18.33
CA ARG A 81 16.45 -12.62 18.39
C ARG A 81 17.64 -12.37 17.46
#